data_AF-A0A2V5L7Y8-F1
#
_entry.id   AF-A0A2V5L7Y8-F1
#
_cell.length_a   1.000
_cell.length_b   1.000
_cell.length_c   1.000
_cell.angle_alpha   90.00
_cell.angle_beta   90.00
_cell.angle_gamma   90.00
#
_symmetry.space_group_name_H-M   'P 1'
#
loop_
_entity.id
_entity.type
_entity.pdbx_description
1 polymer ?
#
loop_
_entity_poly.entity_id
_entity_poly.type
_entity_poly.pdbx_seq_one_letter_code
_entity_poly.pdbx_strand_id
1 'polypeptide(L)'
;SKVAEAENRAAKAEADLAQVQKEKADLQAKLDANQQEIASLQKAAVEASKNANPPVAGSSPTEGAQTAELQSQVDDLRRQLDSAEKEKALLAEKIHETQERTSQPKETKKRRETGGLQRETVSPHRAGVHGTVLAYNQAYNFVVLNLGARNGVETNSEMLVLRDGTLIGKIRISSVEPATAIGDIITNSLARGVQVQPGDNVIYAGTSP
;
A
#
# COMPACT_ATOMS: atom_id res chain seq x y z
N SER A 1 11.39 -34.75 -3.01
CA SER A 1 11.87 -34.06 -4.22
C SER A 1 11.50 -32.59 -4.17
N LYS A 2 12.34 -31.68 -4.65
CA LYS A 2 12.05 -30.23 -4.70
C LYS A 2 10.74 -29.88 -5.41
N VAL A 3 10.30 -30.73 -6.34
CA VAL A 3 9.02 -30.60 -7.07
C VAL A 3 7.82 -30.81 -6.14
N ALA A 4 7.83 -31.86 -5.32
CA ALA A 4 6.75 -32.13 -4.36
C ALA A 4 6.62 -31.02 -3.29
N GLU A 5 7.73 -30.39 -2.88
CA GLU A 5 7.72 -29.24 -1.96
C GLU A 5 7.21 -27.94 -2.59
N ALA A 6 7.32 -27.82 -3.92
CA ALA A 6 6.79 -26.68 -4.65
C ALA A 6 5.27 -26.84 -4.87
N GLU A 7 4.83 -28.04 -5.23
CA GLU A 7 3.41 -28.38 -5.38
C GLU A 7 2.64 -28.20 -4.07
N ASN A 8 3.20 -28.65 -2.94
CA ASN A 8 2.56 -28.49 -1.64
C ASN A 8 2.49 -27.02 -1.18
N ARG A 9 3.45 -26.18 -1.60
CA ARG A 9 3.42 -24.73 -1.37
C ARG A 9 2.40 -24.02 -2.25
N ALA A 10 2.26 -24.43 -3.51
CA ALA A 10 1.26 -23.89 -4.43
C ALA A 10 -0.16 -24.21 -3.94
N ALA A 11 -0.43 -25.47 -3.58
CA ALA A 11 -1.73 -25.88 -3.06
C ALA A 11 -2.12 -25.14 -1.77
N LYS A 12 -1.16 -24.88 -0.88
CA LYS A 12 -1.40 -24.08 0.32
C LYS A 12 -1.70 -22.61 0.00
N ALA A 13 -0.94 -22.01 -0.93
CA ALA A 13 -1.17 -20.64 -1.34
C ALA A 13 -2.53 -20.43 -2.04
N GLU A 14 -2.97 -21.42 -2.84
CA GLU A 14 -4.30 -21.41 -3.47
C GLU A 14 -5.42 -21.52 -2.43
N ALA A 15 -5.27 -22.38 -1.42
CA ALA A 15 -6.23 -22.49 -0.32
C ALA A 15 -6.32 -21.20 0.51
N ASP A 16 -5.18 -20.60 0.84
CA ASP A 16 -5.11 -19.32 1.55
C ASP A 16 -5.76 -18.19 0.73
N LEU A 17 -5.55 -18.15 -0.58
CA LEU A 17 -6.14 -17.17 -1.48
C LEU A 17 -7.67 -17.31 -1.55
N ALA A 18 -8.18 -18.55 -1.67
CA ALA A 18 -9.60 -18.82 -1.66
C ALA A 18 -10.26 -18.41 -0.33
N GLN A 19 -9.60 -18.66 0.80
CA GLN A 19 -10.08 -18.25 2.12
C GLN A 19 -10.16 -16.73 2.25
N VAL A 20 -9.11 -16.00 1.86
CA VAL A 20 -9.08 -14.54 1.96
C VAL A 20 -10.10 -13.89 1.01
N GLN A 21 -10.33 -14.48 -0.18
CA GLN A 21 -11.39 -14.02 -1.08
C GLN A 21 -12.78 -14.18 -0.47
N LYS A 22 -13.04 -15.28 0.22
CA LYS A 22 -14.30 -15.51 0.94
C LYS A 22 -14.47 -14.50 2.08
N GLU A 23 -13.45 -14.30 2.90
CA GLU A 23 -13.46 -13.33 4.00
C GLU A 23 -13.72 -11.90 3.50
N LYS A 24 -13.14 -11.53 2.35
CA LYS A 24 -13.42 -10.24 1.69
C LYS A 24 -14.89 -10.12 1.25
N ALA A 25 -15.47 -11.17 0.68
CA ALA A 25 -16.87 -11.16 0.27
C ALA A 25 -17.83 -11.06 1.47
N ASP A 26 -17.53 -11.78 2.55
CA ASP A 26 -18.30 -11.74 3.80
C ASP A 26 -18.22 -10.35 4.47
N LEU A 27 -17.03 -9.74 4.50
CA LEU A 27 -16.85 -8.37 5.02
C LEU A 27 -17.55 -7.33 4.15
N GLN A 28 -17.57 -7.50 2.83
CA GLN A 28 -18.31 -6.63 1.92
C GLN A 28 -19.82 -6.69 2.22
N ALA A 29 -20.38 -7.89 2.37
CA ALA A 29 -21.80 -8.05 2.69
C ALA A 29 -22.16 -7.42 4.04
N LYS A 30 -21.28 -7.51 5.05
CA LYS A 30 -21.47 -6.86 6.36
C LYS A 30 -21.40 -5.33 6.27
N LEU A 31 -20.51 -4.80 5.45
CA LEU A 31 -20.43 -3.35 5.20
C LEU A 31 -21.72 -2.84 4.58
N ASP A 32 -22.22 -3.52 3.55
CA ASP A 32 -23.46 -3.13 2.87
C ASP A 32 -24.67 -3.21 3.83
N ALA A 33 -24.73 -4.23 4.69
CA ALA A 33 -25.75 -4.34 5.73
C ALA A 33 -25.67 -3.21 6.77
N ASN A 34 -24.48 -2.92 7.29
CA ASN A 34 -24.26 -1.83 8.25
C ASN A 34 -24.59 -0.46 7.64
N GLN A 35 -24.29 -0.24 6.36
CA GLN A 35 -24.67 0.98 5.65
C GLN A 35 -26.19 1.15 5.57
N GLN A 36 -26.93 0.07 5.28
CA GLN A 36 -28.39 0.09 5.26
C GLN A 36 -28.99 0.34 6.64
N GLU A 37 -28.40 -0.24 7.69
CA GLU A 37 -28.84 -0.04 9.07
C GLU A 37 -28.60 1.40 9.54
N ILE A 38 -27.43 1.99 9.25
CA ILE A 38 -27.16 3.41 9.51
C ILE A 38 -28.18 4.30 8.81
N ALA A 39 -28.47 4.03 7.53
CA ALA A 39 -29.45 4.83 6.77
C ALA A 39 -30.86 4.72 7.38
N SER A 40 -31.21 3.55 7.93
CA SER A 40 -32.50 3.31 8.60
C SER A 40 -32.59 4.01 9.95
N LEU A 41 -31.54 3.92 10.77
CA LEU A 41 -31.45 4.59 12.07
C LEU A 41 -31.42 6.12 11.91
N GLN A 42 -30.74 6.64 10.90
CA GLN A 42 -30.75 8.08 10.60
C GLN A 42 -32.14 8.57 10.21
N LYS A 43 -32.89 7.81 9.40
CA LYS A 43 -34.29 8.15 9.09
C LYS A 43 -35.15 8.12 10.35
N ALA A 44 -35.02 7.09 11.19
CA ALA A 44 -35.76 6.98 12.45
C ALA A 44 -35.44 8.13 13.41
N ALA A 45 -34.17 8.54 13.53
CA ALA A 45 -33.76 9.67 14.36
C ALA A 45 -34.35 11.00 13.85
N VAL A 46 -34.40 11.21 12.52
CA VAL A 46 -35.02 12.40 11.92
C VAL A 46 -36.54 12.40 12.09
N GLU A 47 -37.20 11.25 11.94
CA GLU A 47 -38.65 11.11 12.17
C GLU A 47 -39.02 11.29 13.64
N ALA A 48 -38.23 10.75 14.57
CA ALA A 48 -38.40 10.99 16.00
C ALA A 48 -38.22 12.47 16.35
N SER A 49 -37.25 13.15 15.74
CA SER A 49 -37.05 14.59 15.91
C SER A 49 -38.16 15.44 15.29
N LYS A 50 -38.82 14.96 14.23
CA LYS A 50 -39.96 15.64 13.57
C LYS A 50 -41.29 15.46 14.30
N ASN A 51 -41.49 14.32 14.96
CA ASN A 51 -42.68 14.04 15.78
C ASN A 51 -42.60 14.68 17.18
N ALA A 52 -41.46 15.23 17.58
CA ALA A 52 -41.35 16.12 18.73
C ALA A 52 -42.05 17.46 18.41
N ASN A 53 -43.31 17.58 18.82
CA ASN A 53 -44.07 18.84 18.84
C ASN A 53 -43.29 19.96 19.55
N PRO A 54 -43.58 21.26 19.27
CA PRO A 54 -42.94 22.38 19.97
C PRO A 54 -43.14 22.24 21.49
N PRO A 55 -42.20 22.75 22.31
CA PRO A 55 -42.12 22.43 23.72
C PRO A 55 -43.35 22.93 24.47
N VAL A 56 -44.28 22.03 24.75
CA VAL A 56 -45.14 22.18 25.93
C VAL A 56 -44.25 21.86 27.13
N ALA A 57 -44.09 22.83 28.01
CA ALA A 57 -43.30 22.71 29.24
C ALA A 57 -43.75 21.47 30.02
N GLY A 58 -42.97 20.38 29.94
CA GLY A 58 -43.33 19.11 30.57
C GLY A 58 -42.74 17.83 29.96
N SER A 59 -42.02 17.88 28.83
CA SER A 59 -41.42 16.68 28.25
C SER A 59 -40.36 16.07 29.16
N SER A 60 -40.59 14.82 29.55
CA SER A 60 -39.77 14.01 30.45
C SER A 60 -38.31 13.87 29.99
N PRO A 61 -37.33 13.67 30.89
CA PRO A 61 -35.90 13.50 30.57
C PRO A 61 -35.57 12.32 29.62
N THR A 62 -36.55 11.46 29.37
CA THR A 62 -36.41 10.19 28.65
C THR A 62 -36.33 10.32 27.14
N GLU A 63 -36.93 11.34 26.51
CA GLU A 63 -36.92 11.46 25.03
C GLU A 63 -35.56 11.94 24.48
N GLY A 64 -34.90 12.86 25.19
CA GLY A 64 -33.54 13.31 24.85
C GLY A 64 -32.47 12.25 25.08
N ALA A 65 -32.68 11.36 26.07
CA ALA A 65 -31.80 10.22 26.31
C ALA A 65 -31.85 9.22 25.15
N GLN A 66 -33.05 8.91 24.63
CA GLN A 66 -33.21 7.99 23.49
C GLN A 66 -32.61 8.53 22.19
N THR A 67 -32.69 9.84 21.95
CA THR A 67 -32.05 10.44 20.76
C THR A 67 -30.53 10.42 20.89
N ALA A 68 -29.98 10.72 22.07
CA ALA A 68 -28.54 10.66 22.32
C ALA A 68 -27.98 9.23 22.18
N GLU A 69 -28.75 8.22 22.60
CA GLU A 69 -28.36 6.80 22.52
C GLU A 69 -28.39 6.29 21.07
N LEU A 70 -29.40 6.68 20.28
CA LEU A 70 -29.43 6.45 18.83
C LEU A 70 -28.27 7.15 18.10
N GLN A 71 -27.93 8.38 18.50
CA GLN A 71 -26.80 9.12 17.94
C GLN A 71 -25.47 8.37 18.20
N SER A 72 -25.26 7.91 19.44
CA SER A 72 -24.07 7.14 19.82
C SER A 72 -23.97 5.84 19.02
N GLN A 73 -25.06 5.12 18.83
CA GLN A 73 -25.07 3.90 18.02
C GLN A 73 -24.71 4.17 16.55
N VAL A 74 -25.20 5.27 15.98
CA VAL A 74 -24.82 5.68 14.61
C VAL A 74 -23.33 6.02 14.52
N ASP A 75 -22.77 6.68 15.52
CA ASP A 75 -21.35 7.03 15.54
C ASP A 75 -20.45 5.79 15.74
N ASP A 76 -20.85 4.85 16.59
CA ASP A 76 -20.15 3.58 16.77
C ASP A 76 -20.22 2.70 15.52
N LEU A 77 -21.40 2.59 14.88
CA LEU A 77 -21.55 1.87 13.61
C LEU A 77 -20.72 2.49 12.49
N ARG A 78 -20.63 3.82 12.44
CA ARG A 78 -19.75 4.53 11.48
C ARG A 78 -18.28 4.19 11.71
N ARG A 79 -17.82 4.19 12.96
CA ARG A 79 -16.44 3.80 13.29
C ARG A 79 -16.15 2.34 12.91
N GLN A 80 -17.10 1.45 13.13
CA GLN A 80 -16.98 0.04 12.73
C GLN A 80 -16.92 -0.12 11.21
N LEU A 81 -17.71 0.67 10.47
CA LEU A 81 -17.70 0.71 9.02
C LEU A 81 -16.34 1.19 8.49
N ASP A 82 -15.81 2.29 9.02
CA ASP A 82 -14.47 2.80 8.70
C ASP A 82 -13.37 1.74 8.97
N SER A 83 -13.47 1.00 10.09
CA SER A 83 -12.51 -0.07 10.38
C SER A 83 -12.64 -1.25 9.41
N ALA A 84 -13.86 -1.66 9.08
CA ALA A 84 -14.10 -2.77 8.17
C ALA A 84 -13.71 -2.42 6.72
N GLU A 85 -13.88 -1.16 6.29
CA GLU A 85 -13.38 -0.68 4.99
C GLU A 85 -11.84 -0.71 4.91
N LYS A 86 -11.16 -0.31 5.99
CA LYS A 86 -9.69 -0.40 6.08
C LYS A 86 -9.22 -1.86 6.05
N GLU A 87 -9.88 -2.74 6.80
CA GLU A 87 -9.57 -4.17 6.78
C GLU A 87 -9.80 -4.79 5.40
N LYS A 88 -10.90 -4.45 4.73
CA LYS A 88 -11.16 -4.87 3.35
C LYS A 88 -10.08 -4.37 2.39
N ALA A 89 -9.62 -3.12 2.53
CA ALA A 89 -8.55 -2.56 1.70
C ALA A 89 -7.24 -3.32 1.89
N LEU A 90 -6.87 -3.59 3.14
CA LEU A 90 -5.68 -4.38 3.49
C LEU A 90 -5.77 -5.83 2.97
N LEU A 91 -6.94 -6.46 3.07
CA LEU A 91 -7.16 -7.81 2.55
C LEU A 91 -7.11 -7.83 1.01
N ALA A 92 -7.63 -6.79 0.34
CA ALA A 92 -7.55 -6.67 -1.10
C ALA A 92 -6.10 -6.51 -1.59
N GLU A 93 -5.29 -5.72 -0.88
CA GLU A 93 -3.85 -5.58 -1.15
C GLU A 93 -3.10 -6.90 -0.93
N LYS A 94 -3.45 -7.65 0.14
CA LYS A 94 -2.87 -8.96 0.42
C LYS A 94 -3.24 -10.02 -0.62
N ILE A 95 -4.45 -9.98 -1.17
CA ILE A 95 -4.86 -10.83 -2.29
C ILE A 95 -4.02 -10.48 -3.52
N HIS A 96 -3.87 -9.18 -3.84
CA HIS A 96 -3.05 -8.75 -4.97
C HIS A 96 -1.59 -9.24 -4.83
N GLU A 97 -0.99 -9.05 -3.66
CA GLU A 97 0.38 -9.51 -3.36
C GLU A 97 0.52 -11.05 -3.45
N THR A 98 -0.50 -11.80 -3.03
CA THR A 98 -0.48 -13.27 -3.09
C THR A 98 -0.73 -13.80 -4.50
N GLN A 99 -1.59 -13.12 -5.27
CA GLN A 99 -1.93 -13.44 -6.65
C GLN A 99 -0.79 -13.13 -7.62
N GLU A 100 -0.02 -12.05 -7.39
CA GLU A 100 1.22 -11.79 -8.13
C GLU A 100 2.30 -12.84 -7.84
N ARG A 101 2.36 -13.36 -6.62
CA ARG A 101 3.30 -14.43 -6.24
C ARG A 101 2.91 -15.81 -6.81
N THR A 102 1.64 -16.06 -7.08
CA THR A 102 1.16 -17.31 -7.71
C THR A 102 1.11 -17.26 -9.24
N SER A 103 1.02 -16.06 -9.84
CA SER A 103 1.00 -15.88 -11.30
C SER A 103 2.39 -15.87 -11.97
N GLN A 104 3.47 -16.03 -11.21
CA GLN A 104 4.81 -16.24 -11.76
C GLN A 104 5.21 -17.74 -11.83
N PRO A 105 4.63 -18.51 -12.76
CA PRO A 105 5.35 -19.56 -13.43
C PRO A 105 5.51 -19.22 -14.91
N LYS A 106 6.72 -18.73 -15.28
CA LYS A 106 7.31 -18.82 -16.63
C LYS A 106 6.62 -18.04 -17.77
N GLU A 107 6.97 -16.76 -17.92
CA GLU A 107 7.05 -16.15 -19.27
C GLU A 107 8.41 -15.50 -19.48
N THR A 108 9.42 -16.35 -19.68
CA THR A 108 10.59 -15.94 -20.46
C THR A 108 10.27 -16.19 -21.92
N LYS A 109 10.56 -15.19 -22.78
CA LYS A 109 10.48 -15.17 -24.25
C LYS A 109 9.17 -14.64 -24.84
N LYS A 110 9.11 -13.34 -25.09
CA LYS A 110 9.30 -12.79 -26.45
C LYS A 110 9.20 -11.27 -26.45
N ARG A 111 9.96 -10.68 -27.38
CA ARG A 111 9.78 -9.34 -27.99
C ARG A 111 10.40 -8.22 -27.15
N ARG A 112 11.38 -7.43 -27.64
CA ARG A 112 11.66 -7.05 -29.03
C ARG A 112 13.11 -6.54 -29.10
N GLU A 113 13.87 -7.08 -30.05
CA GLU A 113 15.04 -6.41 -30.61
C GLU A 113 14.58 -5.10 -31.26
N THR A 114 15.28 -3.99 -31.01
CA THR A 114 15.72 -2.97 -31.98
C THR A 114 16.29 -1.75 -31.24
N GLY A 115 17.53 -1.37 -31.57
CA GLY A 115 18.14 -0.10 -31.18
C GLY A 115 19.42 -0.27 -30.39
N GLY A 116 20.55 -0.26 -31.10
CA GLY A 116 21.87 -0.44 -30.52
C GLY A 116 22.35 0.72 -29.66
N LEU A 117 23.31 0.40 -28.78
CA LEU A 117 24.59 1.08 -28.52
C LEU A 117 25.03 0.77 -27.08
N GLN A 118 25.78 -0.33 -26.97
CA GLN A 118 27.06 -0.46 -26.29
C GLN A 118 27.34 0.39 -25.02
N ARG A 119 27.76 -0.32 -23.96
CA ARG A 119 28.30 0.09 -22.63
C ARG A 119 27.22 0.12 -21.55
N GLU A 120 27.32 -0.56 -20.42
CA GLU A 120 28.41 -1.26 -19.74
C GLU A 120 27.74 -2.30 -18.82
N THR A 121 28.44 -3.38 -18.53
CA THR A 121 28.00 -4.57 -17.78
C THR A 121 27.18 -4.25 -16.51
N VAL A 122 25.86 -4.44 -16.57
CA VAL A 122 25.03 -4.65 -15.36
C VAL A 122 24.26 -5.95 -15.55
N SER A 123 24.58 -6.93 -14.72
CA SER A 123 24.05 -8.29 -14.77
C SER A 123 22.51 -8.29 -14.82
N PRO A 124 21.86 -8.97 -15.79
CA PRO A 124 20.42 -8.92 -16.01
C PRO A 124 19.57 -9.64 -14.92
N HIS A 125 20.19 -10.12 -13.85
CA HIS A 125 19.47 -10.84 -12.78
C HIS A 125 18.84 -9.93 -11.72
N ARG A 126 19.20 -8.64 -11.64
CA ARG A 126 18.70 -7.69 -10.61
C ARG A 126 18.22 -6.34 -11.17
N ALA A 127 18.07 -6.24 -12.49
CA ALA A 127 17.52 -5.07 -13.19
C ALA A 127 16.03 -4.79 -12.89
N GLY A 128 15.41 -5.56 -11.98
CA GLY A 128 14.01 -5.40 -11.58
C GLY A 128 13.80 -4.56 -10.32
N VAL A 129 14.84 -4.25 -9.53
CA VAL A 129 14.67 -3.42 -8.33
C VAL A 129 14.68 -1.95 -8.75
N HIS A 130 13.48 -1.37 -8.76
CA HIS A 130 13.23 0.02 -9.12
C HIS A 130 12.14 0.60 -8.21
N GLY A 131 12.09 1.91 -8.13
CA GLY A 131 10.99 2.64 -7.50
C GLY A 131 11.22 4.14 -7.55
N THR A 132 10.75 4.85 -6.54
CA THR A 132 10.71 6.31 -6.51
C THR A 132 11.11 6.88 -5.16
N VAL A 133 11.57 8.12 -5.18
CA VAL A 133 11.84 8.91 -3.98
C VAL A 133 10.52 9.40 -3.40
N LEU A 134 10.24 9.06 -2.14
CA LEU A 134 9.10 9.56 -1.38
C LEU A 134 9.38 10.92 -0.75
N ALA A 135 10.57 11.08 -0.20
CA ALA A 135 10.96 12.29 0.52
C ALA A 135 12.48 12.53 0.43
N TYR A 136 12.88 13.79 0.52
CA TYR A 136 14.26 14.23 0.56
C TYR A 136 14.48 15.15 1.77
N ASN A 137 15.53 14.90 2.55
CA ASN A 137 15.96 15.77 3.63
C ASN A 137 17.30 16.44 3.29
N GLN A 138 17.26 17.73 3.01
CA GLN A 138 18.43 18.51 2.62
C GLN A 138 19.46 18.69 3.74
N ALA A 139 19.02 18.73 5.01
CA ALA A 139 19.94 18.97 6.13
C ALA A 139 20.92 17.80 6.33
N TYR A 140 20.47 16.59 6.02
CA TYR A 140 21.23 15.35 6.24
C TYR A 140 21.57 14.60 4.95
N ASN A 141 21.13 15.10 3.79
CA ASN A 141 21.36 14.51 2.47
C ASN A 141 20.89 13.05 2.34
N PHE A 142 19.80 12.69 3.02
CA PHE A 142 19.17 11.38 2.84
C PHE A 142 17.84 11.50 2.09
N VAL A 143 17.43 10.38 1.51
CA VAL A 143 16.13 10.20 0.89
C VAL A 143 15.42 8.98 1.47
N VAL A 144 14.10 9.01 1.40
CA VAL A 144 13.24 7.87 1.68
C VAL A 144 12.70 7.34 0.35
N LEU A 145 12.77 6.04 0.16
CA LEU A 145 12.38 5.36 -1.06
C LEU A 145 11.11 4.53 -0.85
N ASN A 146 10.28 4.40 -1.88
CA ASN A 146 9.07 3.56 -1.86
C ASN A 146 9.36 2.06 -2.11
N LEU A 147 10.58 1.62 -1.84
CA LEU A 147 11.04 0.26 -2.01
C LEU A 147 11.82 -0.18 -0.77
N GLY A 148 11.68 -1.43 -0.37
CA GLY A 148 12.33 -2.01 0.80
C GLY A 148 12.76 -3.46 0.61
N ALA A 149 12.97 -4.18 1.71
CA ALA A 149 13.47 -5.55 1.70
C ALA A 149 12.58 -6.50 0.88
N ARG A 150 11.25 -6.29 0.90
CA ARG A 150 10.31 -7.09 0.09
C ARG A 150 10.52 -6.92 -1.42
N ASN A 151 11.05 -5.77 -1.84
CA ASN A 151 11.37 -5.45 -3.22
C ASN A 151 12.79 -5.88 -3.60
N GLY A 152 13.56 -6.48 -2.68
CA GLY A 152 14.93 -6.91 -2.92
C GLY A 152 15.99 -5.82 -2.70
N VAL A 153 15.65 -4.75 -1.97
CA VAL A 153 16.62 -3.74 -1.53
C VAL A 153 17.48 -4.31 -0.41
N GLU A 154 18.78 -4.14 -0.51
CA GLU A 154 19.77 -4.59 0.47
C GLU A 154 20.45 -3.38 1.12
N THR A 155 20.81 -3.50 2.40
CA THR A 155 21.68 -2.50 3.05
C THR A 155 23.01 -2.41 2.31
N ASN A 156 23.58 -1.21 2.22
CA ASN A 156 24.80 -0.89 1.46
C ASN A 156 24.68 -1.07 -0.07
N SER A 157 23.48 -1.32 -0.59
CA SER A 157 23.27 -1.28 -2.03
C SER A 157 23.36 0.15 -2.57
N GLU A 158 23.80 0.29 -3.81
CA GLU A 158 23.84 1.55 -4.53
C GLU A 158 22.67 1.61 -5.52
N MET A 159 22.04 2.78 -5.59
CA MET A 159 20.93 3.09 -6.48
C MET A 159 21.31 4.27 -7.37
N LEU A 160 20.92 4.21 -8.64
CA LEU A 160 21.01 5.32 -9.57
C LEU A 160 19.70 6.12 -9.52
N VAL A 161 19.79 7.45 -9.50
CA VAL A 161 18.64 8.36 -9.48
C VAL A 161 18.41 8.93 -10.88
N LEU A 162 17.21 8.78 -11.41
CA LEU A 162 16.83 9.23 -12.73
C LEU A 162 15.68 10.23 -12.65
N ARG A 163 15.80 11.33 -13.39
CA ARG A 163 14.71 12.27 -13.67
C ARG A 163 14.48 12.32 -15.17
N ASP A 164 13.25 12.05 -15.60
CA ASP A 164 12.88 11.99 -17.02
C ASP A 164 13.79 11.08 -17.86
N GLY A 165 14.25 9.96 -17.26
CA GLY A 165 15.17 9.01 -17.89
C GLY A 165 16.64 9.43 -17.91
N THR A 166 16.98 10.61 -17.40
CA THR A 166 18.36 11.10 -17.27
C THR A 166 18.93 10.79 -15.89
N LEU A 167 20.11 10.19 -15.83
CA LEU A 167 20.83 9.97 -14.57
C LEU A 167 21.23 11.30 -13.94
N ILE A 168 20.75 11.58 -12.74
CA ILE A 168 21.05 12.82 -12.00
C ILE A 168 21.95 12.59 -10.79
N GLY A 169 22.11 11.34 -10.32
CA GLY A 169 23.02 11.01 -9.22
C GLY A 169 22.93 9.57 -8.73
N LYS A 170 23.56 9.30 -7.59
CA LYS A 170 23.58 8.00 -6.91
C LYS A 170 23.20 8.14 -5.44
N ILE A 171 22.61 7.08 -4.90
CA ILE A 171 22.25 6.92 -3.49
C ILE A 171 22.88 5.62 -2.98
N ARG A 172 23.35 5.60 -1.74
CA ARG A 172 23.72 4.38 -1.02
C ARG A 172 22.69 4.09 0.06
N ILE A 173 22.15 2.89 0.07
CA ILE A 173 21.15 2.46 1.05
C ILE A 173 21.82 2.26 2.41
N SER A 174 21.34 2.97 3.43
CA SER A 174 21.83 2.90 4.80
C SER A 174 20.93 2.08 5.71
N SER A 175 19.62 2.10 5.49
CA SER A 175 18.65 1.28 6.22
C SER A 175 17.55 0.76 5.32
N VAL A 176 17.06 -0.44 5.61
CA VAL A 176 16.01 -1.10 4.82
C VAL A 176 14.92 -1.59 5.76
N GLU A 177 13.70 -1.12 5.50
CA GLU A 177 12.45 -1.59 6.11
C GLU A 177 11.74 -2.56 5.14
N PRO A 178 10.67 -3.26 5.56
CA PRO A 178 9.98 -4.20 4.68
C PRO A 178 9.48 -3.58 3.37
N ALA A 179 8.93 -2.36 3.42
CA ALA A 179 8.30 -1.68 2.28
C ALA A 179 8.99 -0.37 1.86
N THR A 180 9.94 0.12 2.66
CA THR A 180 10.65 1.38 2.42
C THR A 180 12.15 1.22 2.70
N ALA A 181 12.95 2.16 2.23
CA ALA A 181 14.38 2.19 2.50
C ALA A 181 14.84 3.64 2.65
N ILE A 182 15.87 3.82 3.46
CA ILE A 182 16.56 5.09 3.64
C ILE A 182 17.90 4.97 2.94
N GLY A 183 18.23 5.98 2.13
CA GLY A 183 19.50 6.04 1.45
C GLY A 183 20.13 7.41 1.53
N ASP A 184 21.45 7.42 1.70
CA ASP A 184 22.27 8.62 1.70
C ASP A 184 22.65 8.99 0.27
N ILE A 185 22.49 10.26 -0.09
CA ILE A 185 22.85 10.74 -1.41
C ILE A 185 24.37 10.88 -1.49
N ILE A 186 24.94 10.27 -2.53
CA ILE A 186 26.35 10.44 -2.86
C ILE A 186 26.51 11.80 -3.54
N THR A 187 26.76 12.85 -2.76
CA THR A 187 26.78 14.24 -3.24
C THR A 187 27.77 14.51 -4.37
N ASN A 188 28.88 13.76 -4.45
CA ASN A 188 29.86 13.86 -5.53
C ASN A 188 29.36 13.32 -6.89
N SER A 189 28.25 12.58 -6.89
CA SER A 189 27.66 11.96 -8.08
C SER A 189 26.52 12.77 -8.68
N LEU A 190 26.02 13.78 -7.95
CA LEU A 190 24.93 14.63 -8.42
C LEU A 190 25.39 15.52 -9.58
N ALA A 191 24.52 15.70 -10.57
CA ALA A 191 24.72 16.71 -11.60
C ALA A 191 24.80 18.12 -10.97
N ARG A 192 25.62 19.01 -11.54
CA ARG A 192 25.86 20.35 -10.97
C ARG A 192 24.54 21.12 -10.85
N GLY A 193 24.26 21.63 -9.66
CA GLY A 193 23.06 22.42 -9.38
C GLY A 193 21.76 21.59 -9.30
N VAL A 194 21.84 20.26 -9.38
CA VAL A 194 20.68 19.36 -9.31
C VAL A 194 20.57 18.77 -7.91
N GLN A 195 19.34 18.71 -7.41
CA GLN A 195 19.00 18.04 -6.16
C GLN A 195 17.96 16.95 -6.43
N VAL A 196 18.00 15.90 -5.61
CA VAL A 196 16.99 14.84 -5.62
C VAL A 196 15.67 15.40 -5.09
N GLN A 197 14.56 14.96 -5.67
CA GLN A 197 13.21 15.41 -5.33
C GLN A 197 12.26 14.21 -5.20
N PRO A 198 11.16 14.37 -4.44
CA PRO A 198 10.07 13.41 -4.47
C PRO A 198 9.59 13.15 -5.89
N GLY A 199 9.39 11.87 -6.24
CA GLY A 199 9.00 11.43 -7.58
C GLY A 199 10.17 11.09 -8.50
N ASP A 200 11.43 11.37 -8.14
CA ASP A 200 12.57 10.88 -8.90
C ASP A 200 12.62 9.35 -8.90
N ASN A 201 12.93 8.76 -10.05
CA ASN A 201 13.04 7.32 -10.17
C ASN A 201 14.38 6.84 -9.62
N VAL A 202 14.39 5.65 -9.02
CA VAL A 202 15.62 4.99 -8.59
C VAL A 202 15.69 3.58 -9.13
N ILE A 203 16.89 3.17 -9.55
CA ILE A 203 17.16 1.82 -10.06
C ILE A 203 18.41 1.25 -9.39
N TYR A 204 18.40 -0.05 -9.13
CA TYR A 204 19.53 -0.72 -8.49
C TYR A 204 20.78 -0.72 -9.37
N ALA A 205 21.90 -0.30 -8.79
CA ALA A 205 23.21 -0.18 -9.44
C ALA A 205 24.18 -1.31 -9.05
N GLY A 206 23.91 -2.00 -7.93
CA GLY A 206 24.80 -3.03 -7.38
C GLY A 206 24.87 -2.96 -5.85
N THR A 207 25.56 -3.92 -5.24
CA THR A 207 25.93 -3.87 -3.82
C THR A 207 27.43 -3.67 -3.73
N SER A 208 27.88 -2.61 -3.07
CA SER A 208 29.30 -2.40 -2.80
C SER A 208 29.73 -3.34 -1.67
N PRO A 209 30.79 -4.15 -1.84
CA PRO A 209 31.25 -5.13 -0.86
C PRO A 209 31.84 -4.49 0.40
#